data_AF-A0A2D9LA94-F1
#
_entry.id   AF-A0A2D9LA94-F1
#
_cell.length_a   1.000
_cell.length_b   1.000
_cell.length_c   1.000
_cell.angle_alpha   90.00
_cell.angle_beta   90.00
_cell.angle_gamma   90.00
#
_symmetry.space_group_name_H-M   'P 1'
#
loop_
_entity.id
_entity.type
_entity.pdbx_description
1 polymer ?
#
loop_
_entity_poly.entity_id
_entity_poly.type
_entity_poly.pdbx_seq_one_letter_code
_entity_poly.pdbx_strand_id
1 'polypeptide(L)'
;MNSPQRKTESNADSHYLSATHEVINQPRPLENYNLYEQDSALREAVLREGAGHASEDLSRFGAWAGKADTIELGNLANANKPSFRTHDRYGHRIDEVTFHPAYHELMRVALENGLHSSPWTNPGKGAHVARAAKYYLHSQVEAAHCCPVTMTFAAIPSIQNQPDLAKLWAPKILANEYDSRNVPDGDKTSVT
;
A
#
# COMPACT_ATOMS: atom_id res chain seq x y z
N MET A 1 1.94 10.62 -47.39
CA MET A 1 0.62 10.03 -47.67
C MET A 1 -0.16 9.97 -46.36
N ASN A 2 -1.21 10.80 -46.30
CA ASN A 2 -2.37 10.82 -45.39
C ASN A 2 -2.15 10.80 -43.87
N SER A 3 -1.94 11.99 -43.31
CA SER A 3 -2.40 12.32 -41.95
C SER A 3 -3.92 12.16 -41.86
N PRO A 4 -4.48 11.57 -40.80
CA PRO A 4 -5.92 11.61 -40.58
C PRO A 4 -6.33 13.05 -40.26
N GLN A 5 -7.18 13.62 -41.11
CA GLN A 5 -7.85 14.89 -40.85
C GLN A 5 -8.70 14.75 -39.59
N ARG A 6 -8.26 15.41 -38.51
CA ARG A 6 -9.08 15.57 -37.31
C ARG A 6 -10.18 16.55 -37.68
N LYS A 7 -11.41 16.05 -37.88
CA LYS A 7 -12.60 16.88 -38.04
C LYS A 7 -12.66 17.82 -36.84
N THR A 8 -12.58 19.11 -37.10
CA THR A 8 -12.92 20.16 -36.13
C THR A 8 -14.42 20.05 -35.86
N GLU A 9 -14.79 19.34 -34.81
CA GLU A 9 -16.13 19.41 -34.26
C GLU A 9 -16.35 20.83 -33.77
N SER A 10 -17.36 21.47 -34.35
CA SER A 10 -17.77 22.83 -34.05
C SER A 10 -18.19 22.95 -32.59
N ASN A 11 -17.77 24.04 -31.96
CA ASN A 11 -18.01 24.43 -30.57
C ASN A 11 -19.50 24.78 -30.29
N ALA A 12 -20.43 23.93 -30.72
CA ALA A 12 -21.87 24.15 -30.67
C ALA A 12 -22.51 23.74 -29.33
N ASP A 13 -21.78 23.05 -28.44
CA ASP A 13 -22.34 22.43 -27.23
C ASP A 13 -21.97 23.11 -25.91
N SER A 14 -21.45 24.35 -25.93
CA SER A 14 -21.30 25.12 -24.68
C SER A 14 -22.60 25.83 -24.33
N HIS A 15 -23.59 25.07 -23.86
CA HIS A 15 -24.87 25.61 -23.37
C HIS A 15 -24.72 26.63 -22.23
N TYR A 16 -23.54 26.69 -21.61
CA TYR A 16 -23.17 27.71 -20.64
C TYR A 16 -22.16 28.66 -21.29
N LEU A 17 -22.50 29.96 -21.39
CA LEU A 17 -21.64 31.04 -21.91
C LEU A 17 -20.39 31.31 -21.03
N SER A 18 -19.90 30.31 -20.30
CA SER A 18 -18.82 30.40 -19.31
C SER A 18 -17.45 29.92 -19.81
N ALA A 19 -17.37 29.35 -21.01
CA ALA A 19 -16.09 28.95 -21.60
C ALA A 19 -15.34 30.20 -22.13
N THR A 20 -14.28 30.61 -21.43
CA THR A 20 -13.48 31.81 -21.79
C THR A 20 -12.22 31.50 -22.60
N HIS A 21 -11.74 30.26 -22.57
CA HIS A 21 -10.55 29.79 -23.29
C HIS A 21 -10.54 28.26 -23.42
N GLU A 22 -9.70 27.74 -24.30
CA GLU A 22 -9.39 26.31 -24.38
C GLU A 22 -8.18 25.99 -23.48
N VAL A 23 -8.27 24.92 -22.70
CA VAL A 23 -7.16 24.44 -21.87
C VAL A 23 -6.29 23.50 -22.71
N ILE A 24 -5.14 24.00 -23.15
CA ILE A 24 -4.16 23.25 -23.97
C ILE A 24 -2.86 23.01 -23.19
N ASN A 25 -1.99 22.17 -23.74
CA ASN A 25 -0.66 21.87 -23.18
C ASN A 25 -0.68 21.31 -21.74
N GLN A 26 -1.67 20.47 -21.42
CA GLN A 26 -1.71 19.76 -20.13
C GLN A 26 -0.97 18.43 -20.23
N PRO A 27 -0.02 18.13 -19.33
CA PRO A 27 0.56 16.81 -19.24
C PRO A 27 -0.48 15.79 -18.80
N ARG A 28 -0.25 14.52 -19.12
CA ARG A 28 -1.07 13.43 -18.59
C ARG A 28 -0.62 13.08 -17.17
N PRO A 29 -1.52 12.60 -16.30
CA PRO A 29 -1.14 12.05 -15.01
C PRO A 29 -0.09 10.94 -15.16
N LEU A 30 0.81 10.83 -14.19
CA LEU A 30 1.80 9.75 -14.13
C LEU A 30 1.19 8.54 -13.42
N GLU A 31 0.52 7.70 -14.20
CA GLU A 31 -0.20 6.51 -13.73
C GLU A 31 -0.14 5.40 -14.79
N ASN A 32 -0.54 4.19 -14.40
CA ASN A 32 -0.56 2.99 -15.24
C ASN A 32 0.81 2.62 -15.82
N TYR A 33 1.85 2.75 -14.99
CA TYR A 33 3.22 2.33 -15.30
C TYR A 33 3.76 1.42 -14.19
N ASN A 34 4.86 0.70 -14.46
CA ASN A 34 5.47 -0.18 -13.47
C ASN A 34 6.60 0.56 -12.72
N LEU A 35 6.39 0.82 -11.43
CA LEU A 35 7.35 1.56 -10.59
C LEU A 35 8.70 0.85 -10.47
N TYR A 36 8.71 -0.49 -10.46
CA TYR A 36 9.95 -1.27 -10.35
C TYR A 36 10.72 -1.29 -11.67
N GLU A 37 10.03 -1.51 -12.78
CA GLU A 37 10.69 -1.64 -14.09
C GLU A 37 11.30 -0.32 -14.59
N GLN A 38 10.69 0.80 -14.21
CA GLN A 38 11.12 2.16 -14.57
C GLN A 38 12.17 2.74 -13.62
N ASP A 39 12.54 2.05 -12.55
CA ASP A 39 13.59 2.48 -11.60
C ASP A 39 14.85 1.62 -11.81
N SER A 40 15.76 2.08 -12.67
CA SER A 40 17.01 1.37 -12.96
C SER A 40 17.90 1.21 -11.72
N ALA A 41 17.96 2.24 -10.87
CA ALA A 41 18.77 2.22 -9.65
C ALA A 41 18.27 1.17 -8.66
N LEU A 42 16.95 1.07 -8.48
CA LEU A 42 16.33 0.05 -7.64
C LEU A 42 16.61 -1.36 -8.18
N ARG A 43 16.45 -1.58 -9.48
CA ARG A 43 16.71 -2.89 -10.10
C ARG A 43 18.16 -3.33 -9.96
N GLU A 44 19.10 -2.43 -10.21
CA GLU A 44 20.53 -2.69 -10.02
C GLU A 44 20.86 -3.00 -8.56
N ALA A 45 20.28 -2.24 -7.60
CA ALA A 45 20.46 -2.49 -6.19
C ALA A 45 19.91 -3.86 -5.76
N VAL A 46 18.71 -4.24 -6.19
CA VAL A 46 18.11 -5.54 -5.88
C VAL A 46 19.01 -6.69 -6.33
N LEU A 47 19.56 -6.62 -7.54
CA LEU A 47 20.48 -7.62 -8.06
C LEU A 47 21.80 -7.63 -7.28
N ARG A 48 22.43 -6.46 -7.10
CA ARG A 48 23.72 -6.31 -6.43
C ARG A 48 23.70 -6.79 -4.99
N GLU A 49 22.63 -6.47 -4.26
CA GLU A 49 22.48 -6.81 -2.83
C GLU A 49 21.88 -8.23 -2.61
N GLY A 50 21.79 -9.06 -3.65
CA GLY A 50 21.48 -10.49 -3.53
C GLY A 50 19.99 -10.84 -3.47
N ALA A 51 19.09 -9.91 -3.80
CA ALA A 51 17.65 -10.13 -3.88
C ALA A 51 17.14 -10.37 -5.31
N GLY A 52 18.02 -10.74 -6.25
CA GLY A 52 17.65 -10.95 -7.65
C GLY A 52 16.51 -11.95 -7.89
N HIS A 53 16.38 -12.95 -7.01
CA HIS A 53 15.27 -13.91 -7.02
C HIS A 53 13.88 -13.27 -6.86
N ALA A 54 13.79 -12.08 -6.27
CA ALA A 54 12.53 -11.36 -6.05
C ALA A 54 12.12 -10.46 -7.24
N SER A 55 12.92 -10.38 -8.31
CA SER A 55 12.70 -9.40 -9.40
C SER A 55 11.33 -9.53 -10.08
N GLU A 56 10.84 -10.76 -10.29
CA GLU A 56 9.53 -10.97 -10.91
C GLU A 56 8.40 -10.52 -9.99
N ASP A 57 8.52 -10.83 -8.70
CA ASP A 57 7.55 -10.43 -7.69
C ASP A 57 7.52 -8.91 -7.48
N LEU A 58 8.69 -8.27 -7.50
CA LEU A 58 8.83 -6.81 -7.47
C LEU A 58 8.26 -6.15 -8.71
N SER A 59 8.41 -6.74 -9.91
CA SER A 59 7.75 -6.24 -11.12
C SER A 59 6.22 -6.32 -11.00
N ARG A 60 5.67 -7.46 -10.56
CA ARG A 60 4.21 -7.59 -10.34
C ARG A 60 3.69 -6.56 -9.33
N PHE A 61 4.40 -6.39 -8.22
CA PHE A 61 4.04 -5.42 -7.20
C PHE A 61 4.18 -3.97 -7.70
N GLY A 62 5.24 -3.66 -8.45
CA GLY A 62 5.45 -2.35 -9.06
C GLY A 62 4.38 -1.98 -10.10
N ALA A 63 3.87 -2.96 -10.86
CA ALA A 63 2.74 -2.77 -11.76
C ALA A 63 1.44 -2.51 -10.99
N TRP A 64 1.20 -3.19 -9.86
CA TRP A 64 0.06 -2.91 -8.98
C TRP A 64 0.15 -1.50 -8.39
N ALA A 65 1.32 -1.12 -7.86
CA ALA A 65 1.54 0.16 -7.20
C ALA A 65 1.32 1.36 -8.14
N GLY A 66 1.59 1.21 -9.43
CA GLY A 66 1.44 2.30 -10.40
C GLY A 66 0.08 2.42 -11.07
N LYS A 67 -0.89 1.54 -10.77
CA LYS A 67 -2.26 1.68 -11.32
C LYS A 67 -2.92 2.95 -10.78
N ALA A 68 -3.72 3.60 -11.63
CA ALA A 68 -4.51 4.77 -11.23
C ALA A 68 -5.39 4.46 -9.99
N ASP A 69 -6.09 3.33 -9.98
CA ASP A 69 -6.94 2.91 -8.86
C ASP A 69 -6.14 2.70 -7.55
N THR A 70 -4.91 2.19 -7.65
CA THR A 70 -4.03 2.01 -6.47
C THR A 70 -3.56 3.34 -5.92
N ILE A 71 -3.16 4.27 -6.79
CA ILE A 71 -2.79 5.64 -6.41
C ILE A 71 -3.99 6.31 -5.71
N GLU A 72 -5.20 6.10 -6.23
CA GLU A 72 -6.42 6.64 -5.63
C GLU A 72 -6.72 6.07 -4.24
N LEU A 73 -6.34 4.82 -3.93
CA LEU A 73 -6.41 4.32 -2.55
C LEU A 73 -5.60 5.20 -1.58
N GLY A 74 -4.40 5.60 -1.99
CA GLY A 74 -3.54 6.48 -1.21
C GLY A 74 -4.17 7.87 -0.99
N ASN A 75 -4.75 8.43 -2.06
CA ASN A 75 -5.49 9.69 -1.99
C ASN A 75 -6.68 9.60 -1.03
N LEU A 76 -7.52 8.57 -1.18
CA LEU A 76 -8.72 8.36 -0.37
C LEU A 76 -8.39 8.13 1.10
N ALA A 77 -7.33 7.36 1.40
CA ALA A 77 -6.90 7.12 2.78
C ALA A 77 -6.43 8.40 3.48
N ASN A 78 -5.79 9.32 2.74
CA ASN A 78 -5.30 10.59 3.27
C ASN A 78 -6.38 11.67 3.35
N ALA A 79 -7.26 11.75 2.33
CA ALA A 79 -8.36 12.70 2.29
C ALA A 79 -9.42 12.40 3.38
N ASN A 80 -9.62 11.12 3.71
CA ASN A 80 -10.60 10.66 4.70
C ASN A 80 -9.90 10.22 5.99
N LYS A 81 -9.57 11.21 6.84
CA LYS A 81 -8.84 11.00 8.09
C LYS A 81 -9.58 10.03 9.04
N PRO A 82 -8.85 9.24 9.85
CA PRO A 82 -9.44 8.36 10.84
C PRO A 82 -10.26 9.14 11.86
N SER A 83 -11.37 8.56 12.31
CA SER A 83 -12.25 9.16 13.32
C SER A 83 -12.17 8.38 14.63
N PHE A 84 -11.87 9.08 15.72
CA PHE A 84 -11.85 8.50 17.06
C PHE A 84 -13.23 8.60 17.71
N ARG A 85 -13.79 7.45 18.07
CA ARG A 85 -15.08 7.29 18.72
C ARG A 85 -14.85 6.84 20.16
N THR A 86 -14.93 7.79 21.08
CA THR A 86 -14.75 7.52 22.51
C THR A 86 -15.90 6.71 23.09
N HIS A 87 -17.13 7.01 22.69
CA HIS A 87 -18.35 6.40 23.24
C HIS A 87 -19.32 5.96 22.13
N ASP A 88 -20.17 4.99 22.46
CA ASP A 88 -21.31 4.62 21.65
C ASP A 88 -22.48 5.63 21.78
N ARG A 89 -23.59 5.35 21.10
CA ARG A 89 -24.78 6.23 21.12
C ARG A 89 -25.50 6.29 22.48
N TYR A 90 -25.14 5.42 23.42
CA TYR A 90 -25.73 5.33 24.76
C TYR A 90 -24.82 5.90 25.85
N GLY A 91 -23.60 6.30 25.50
CA GLY A 91 -22.62 6.83 26.45
C GLY A 91 -21.73 5.76 27.09
N HIS A 92 -21.69 4.53 26.57
CA HIS A 92 -20.67 3.55 26.98
C HIS A 92 -19.36 3.85 26.26
N ARG A 93 -18.24 3.78 26.99
CA ARG A 93 -16.91 3.96 26.42
C ARG A 93 -16.54 2.78 25.52
N ILE A 94 -16.06 3.04 24.31
CA ILE A 94 -15.65 2.03 23.31
C ILE A 94 -14.22 2.20 22.77
N ASP A 95 -13.64 3.40 22.88
CA ASP A 95 -12.26 3.72 22.44
C ASP A 95 -11.89 3.22 21.03
N GLU A 96 -12.79 3.35 20.06
CA GLU A 96 -12.61 2.81 18.70
C GLU A 96 -12.11 3.87 17.72
N VAL A 97 -11.18 3.51 16.82
CA VAL A 97 -10.78 4.35 15.69
C VAL A 97 -11.30 3.73 14.39
N THR A 98 -12.13 4.47 13.66
CA THR A 98 -12.66 4.04 12.36
C THR A 98 -11.85 4.66 11.22
N PHE A 99 -11.46 3.83 10.25
CA PHE A 99 -10.71 4.23 9.07
C PHE A 99 -11.56 4.11 7.81
N HIS A 100 -11.16 4.82 6.76
CA HIS A 100 -11.77 4.66 5.43
C HIS A 100 -11.40 3.28 4.84
N PRO A 101 -12.28 2.61 4.06
CA PRO A 101 -11.98 1.31 3.44
C PRO A 101 -10.68 1.26 2.64
N ALA A 102 -10.27 2.37 2.02
CA ALA A 102 -9.00 2.46 1.30
C ALA A 102 -7.77 2.19 2.19
N TYR A 103 -7.79 2.61 3.45
CA TYR A 103 -6.72 2.28 4.41
C TYR A 103 -6.66 0.77 4.68
N HIS A 104 -7.82 0.13 4.84
CA HIS A 104 -7.91 -1.30 5.07
C HIS A 104 -7.42 -2.11 3.86
N GLU A 105 -7.68 -1.64 2.65
CA GLU A 105 -7.18 -2.27 1.43
C GLU A 105 -5.64 -2.17 1.32
N LEU A 106 -5.05 -1.01 1.62
CA LEU A 106 -3.60 -0.84 1.66
C LEU A 106 -2.95 -1.76 2.72
N MET A 107 -3.54 -1.84 3.92
CA MET A 107 -3.09 -2.75 4.97
C MET A 107 -3.19 -4.23 4.54
N ARG A 108 -4.31 -4.62 3.91
CA ARG A 108 -4.50 -5.97 3.36
C ARG A 108 -3.40 -6.34 2.37
N VAL A 109 -3.15 -5.47 1.39
CA VAL A 109 -2.09 -5.69 0.40
C VAL A 109 -0.71 -5.78 1.06
N ALA A 110 -0.43 -4.95 2.06
CA ALA A 110 0.84 -4.99 2.77
C ALA A 110 1.09 -6.34 3.47
N LEU A 111 0.09 -6.84 4.20
CA LEU A 111 0.21 -8.09 4.96
C LEU A 111 0.22 -9.32 4.04
N GLU A 112 -0.62 -9.35 3.00
CA GLU A 112 -0.63 -10.46 2.03
C GLU A 112 0.69 -10.59 1.27
N ASN A 113 1.37 -9.46 1.05
CA ASN A 113 2.70 -9.41 0.45
C ASN A 113 3.84 -9.62 1.45
N GLY A 114 3.54 -9.87 2.73
CA GLY A 114 4.50 -10.14 3.78
C GLY A 114 5.39 -8.94 4.11
N LEU A 115 4.93 -7.70 3.91
CA LEU A 115 5.74 -6.51 4.22
C LEU A 115 6.01 -6.36 5.72
N HIS A 116 5.15 -6.94 6.57
CA HIS A 116 5.34 -7.00 8.01
C HIS A 116 6.18 -8.20 8.47
N SER A 117 6.36 -9.26 7.66
CA SER A 117 6.82 -10.56 8.19
C SER A 117 7.87 -11.30 7.35
N SER A 118 7.99 -11.02 6.04
CA SER A 118 8.66 -11.92 5.08
C SER A 118 10.11 -12.31 5.40
N PRO A 119 11.00 -11.43 5.92
CA PRO A 119 12.36 -11.84 6.30
C PRO A 119 12.40 -12.80 7.49
N TRP A 120 11.36 -12.83 8.31
CA TRP A 120 11.24 -13.70 9.47
C TRP A 120 10.64 -15.06 9.10
N THR A 121 9.69 -15.09 8.16
CA THR A 121 9.07 -16.34 7.70
C THR A 121 9.93 -17.09 6.69
N ASN A 122 10.66 -16.36 5.84
CA ASN A 122 11.53 -16.90 4.80
C ASN A 122 12.93 -16.27 4.90
N PRO A 123 13.70 -16.59 5.96
CA PRO A 123 15.02 -16.00 6.16
C PRO A 123 16.01 -16.48 5.10
N GLY A 124 16.94 -15.61 4.71
CA GLY A 124 17.97 -15.95 3.73
C GLY A 124 18.68 -14.72 3.17
N LYS A 125 19.71 -14.96 2.36
CA LYS A 125 20.44 -13.88 1.67
C LYS A 125 19.46 -13.07 0.81
N GLY A 126 19.44 -11.76 1.01
CA GLY A 126 18.59 -10.84 0.25
C GLY A 126 17.13 -10.74 0.75
N ALA A 127 16.71 -11.48 1.77
CA ALA A 127 15.31 -11.43 2.24
C ALA A 127 14.89 -10.02 2.71
N HIS A 128 15.73 -9.36 3.51
CA HIS A 128 15.50 -7.97 3.93
C HIS A 128 15.55 -6.99 2.75
N VAL A 129 16.41 -7.22 1.76
CA VAL A 129 16.53 -6.38 0.57
C VAL A 129 15.27 -6.49 -0.29
N ALA A 130 14.76 -7.70 -0.52
CA ALA A 130 13.51 -7.94 -1.24
C ALA A 130 12.33 -7.25 -0.53
N ARG A 131 12.22 -7.40 0.79
CA ARG A 131 11.21 -6.71 1.60
C ARG A 131 11.36 -5.18 1.52
N ALA A 132 12.58 -4.67 1.60
CA ALA A 132 12.85 -3.23 1.52
C ALA A 132 12.48 -2.65 0.15
N ALA A 133 12.81 -3.33 -0.94
CA ALA A 133 12.43 -2.92 -2.29
C ALA A 133 10.91 -2.89 -2.45
N LYS A 134 10.20 -3.93 -2.01
CA LYS A 134 8.73 -3.97 -2.08
C LYS A 134 8.09 -2.89 -1.19
N TYR A 135 8.61 -2.70 0.02
CA TYR A 135 8.16 -1.64 0.93
C TYR A 135 8.37 -0.24 0.35
N TYR A 136 9.51 -0.01 -0.31
CA TYR A 136 9.79 1.25 -1.02
C TYR A 136 8.73 1.52 -2.11
N LEU A 137 8.40 0.53 -2.94
CA LEU A 137 7.33 0.66 -3.94
C LEU A 137 5.97 0.96 -3.30
N HIS A 138 5.64 0.31 -2.18
CA HIS A 138 4.36 0.55 -1.49
C HIS A 138 4.29 1.96 -0.90
N SER A 139 5.39 2.45 -0.32
CA SER A 139 5.46 3.79 0.26
C SER A 139 5.32 4.93 -0.74
N GLN A 140 5.54 4.67 -2.04
CA GLN A 140 5.26 5.63 -3.12
C GLN A 140 3.76 5.79 -3.39
N VAL A 141 2.95 4.79 -3.04
CA VAL A 141 1.48 4.88 -3.10
C VAL A 141 0.95 5.65 -1.90
N GLU A 142 1.35 5.24 -0.70
CA GLU A 142 0.87 5.81 0.56
C GLU A 142 1.84 5.44 1.69
N ALA A 143 2.21 6.39 2.56
CA ALA A 143 3.24 6.18 3.58
C ALA A 143 2.68 5.95 5.01
N ALA A 144 1.53 6.50 5.36
CA ALA A 144 1.00 6.49 6.71
C ALA A 144 0.59 5.09 7.18
N HIS A 145 -0.03 4.28 6.32
CA HIS A 145 -0.38 2.88 6.61
C HIS A 145 0.86 2.02 6.80
N CYS A 146 2.02 2.43 6.29
CA CYS A 146 3.26 1.67 6.49
C CYS A 146 3.77 1.74 7.94
N CYS A 147 3.28 2.68 8.76
CA CYS A 147 3.61 2.79 10.18
C CYS A 147 3.32 1.47 10.95
N PRO A 148 2.07 0.96 11.02
CA PRO A 148 1.79 -0.32 11.67
C PRO A 148 2.50 -1.50 11.01
N VAL A 149 2.68 -1.50 9.68
CA VAL A 149 3.43 -2.56 8.98
C VAL A 149 4.88 -2.65 9.46
N THR A 150 5.54 -1.50 9.63
CA THR A 150 6.92 -1.43 10.13
C THR A 150 7.01 -1.74 11.63
N MET A 151 6.07 -1.26 12.45
CA MET A 151 6.03 -1.60 13.87
C MET A 151 5.86 -3.11 14.08
N THR A 152 4.94 -3.73 13.33
CA THR A 152 4.70 -5.18 13.35
C THR A 152 5.96 -5.96 12.96
N PHE A 153 6.64 -5.53 11.88
CA PHE A 153 7.90 -6.11 11.46
C PHE A 153 9.00 -6.02 12.51
N ALA A 154 9.14 -4.87 13.16
CA ALA A 154 10.15 -4.63 14.17
C ALA A 154 9.84 -5.30 15.52
N ALA A 155 8.58 -5.67 15.77
CA ALA A 155 8.17 -6.34 17.01
C ALA A 155 8.73 -7.77 17.12
N ILE A 156 8.96 -8.47 15.99
CA ILE A 156 9.40 -9.87 15.99
C ILE A 156 10.74 -10.09 16.72
N PRO A 157 11.83 -9.35 16.42
CA PRO A 157 13.07 -9.49 17.18
C PRO A 157 12.92 -9.18 18.67
N SER A 158 12.01 -8.27 19.04
CA SER A 158 11.76 -7.92 20.44
C SER A 158 11.06 -9.05 21.19
N ILE A 159 9.93 -9.55 20.64
CA ILE A 159 9.13 -10.58 21.30
C ILE A 159 9.86 -11.93 21.40
N GLN A 160 10.80 -12.21 20.50
CA GLN A 160 11.67 -13.39 20.56
C GLN A 160 12.54 -13.44 21.83
N ASN A 161 12.74 -12.33 22.54
CA ASN A 161 13.43 -12.32 23.83
C ASN A 161 12.58 -12.87 25.00
N GLN A 162 11.28 -13.11 24.80
CA GLN A 162 10.36 -13.75 25.76
C GLN A 162 9.70 -14.97 25.09
N PRO A 163 10.31 -16.17 25.17
CA PRO A 163 9.87 -17.33 24.39
C PRO A 163 8.44 -17.81 24.66
N ASP A 164 7.96 -17.64 25.90
CA ASP A 164 6.60 -17.94 26.33
C ASP A 164 5.58 -17.03 25.63
N LEU A 165 5.86 -15.73 25.54
CA LEU A 165 5.05 -14.77 24.78
C LEU A 165 5.18 -14.98 23.27
N ALA A 166 6.39 -15.21 22.76
CA ALA A 166 6.61 -15.46 21.33
C ALA A 166 5.82 -16.68 20.84
N LYS A 167 5.72 -17.74 21.64
CA LYS A 167 4.91 -18.93 21.32
C LYS A 167 3.43 -18.59 21.13
N LEU A 168 2.91 -17.64 21.89
CA LEU A 168 1.51 -17.21 21.81
C LEU A 168 1.26 -16.27 20.63
N TRP A 169 2.14 -15.29 20.43
CA TRP A 169 1.88 -14.14 19.55
C TRP A 169 2.55 -14.22 18.19
N ALA A 170 3.76 -14.77 18.09
CA ALA A 170 4.50 -14.81 16.82
C ALA A 170 3.71 -15.47 15.67
N PRO A 171 2.94 -16.56 15.88
CA PRO A 171 2.12 -17.13 14.81
C PRO A 171 1.11 -16.14 14.22
N LYS A 172 0.46 -15.31 15.06
CA LYS A 172 -0.53 -14.30 14.61
C LYS A 172 0.14 -13.07 14.01
N ILE A 173 1.31 -12.66 14.52
CA ILE A 173 2.08 -11.52 13.99
C ILE A 173 2.66 -11.86 12.61
N LEU A 174 3.08 -13.12 12.39
CA LEU A 174 3.67 -13.57 11.13
C LEU A 174 2.63 -13.98 10.08
N ALA A 175 1.35 -14.07 10.44
CA ALA A 175 0.28 -14.41 9.52
C ALA A 175 0.08 -13.30 8.47
N ASN A 176 -0.13 -13.68 7.21
CA ASN A 176 -0.23 -12.75 6.08
C ASN A 176 -1.66 -12.25 5.81
N GLU A 177 -2.65 -12.69 6.60
CA GLU A 177 -4.01 -12.15 6.50
C GLU A 177 -4.09 -10.78 7.17
N TYR A 178 -4.98 -9.91 6.71
CA TYR A 178 -5.32 -8.67 7.43
C TYR A 178 -6.70 -8.78 8.06
N ASP A 179 -6.73 -8.79 9.39
CA ASP A 179 -7.96 -8.82 10.16
C ASP A 179 -8.22 -7.46 10.81
N SER A 180 -9.13 -6.67 10.22
CA SER A 180 -9.51 -5.33 10.70
C SER A 180 -10.59 -5.34 11.78
N ARG A 181 -11.13 -6.51 12.14
CA ARG A 181 -12.26 -6.59 13.07
C ARG A 181 -11.83 -6.17 14.47
N ASN A 182 -12.70 -5.40 15.14
CA ASN A 182 -12.54 -5.03 16.54
C ASN A 182 -13.09 -6.15 17.45
N VAL A 183 -12.33 -7.23 17.57
CA VAL A 183 -12.66 -8.42 18.37
C VAL A 183 -11.47 -8.80 19.25
N PRO A 184 -11.66 -9.59 20.33
CA PRO A 184 -10.57 -10.10 21.14
C PRO A 184 -9.51 -10.80 20.28
N ASP A 185 -8.25 -10.77 20.72
CA ASP A 185 -7.14 -11.34 19.95
C ASP A 185 -7.38 -12.82 19.62
N GLY A 186 -8.02 -13.56 20.52
CA GLY A 186 -8.38 -14.98 20.36
C GLY A 186 -9.21 -15.27 19.11
N ASP A 187 -10.01 -14.29 18.67
CA ASP A 187 -10.93 -14.41 17.53
C ASP A 187 -10.33 -13.84 16.22
N LYS A 188 -9.12 -13.28 16.30
CA LYS A 188 -8.40 -12.73 15.14
C LYS A 188 -7.54 -13.77 14.44
N THR A 189 -7.50 -13.70 13.12
CA THR A 189 -6.62 -14.55 12.30
C THR A 189 -5.19 -14.00 12.22
N SER A 190 -5.03 -12.69 12.38
CA SER A 190 -3.73 -12.00 12.44
C SER A 190 -3.76 -10.78 13.36
N VAL A 191 -2.58 -10.30 13.76
CA VAL A 191 -2.43 -9.10 14.60
C VAL A 191 -1.33 -8.17 14.06
N THR A 192 -1.47 -6.89 14.37
CA THR A 192 -0.50 -5.81 14.10
C THR A 192 -0.27 -5.00 15.36
#